data_AF-A0A944TYM1-F1
#
_entry.id   AF-A0A944TYM1-F1
#
_cell.length_a   1.000
_cell.length_b   1.000
_cell.length_c   1.000
_cell.angle_alpha   90.00
_cell.angle_beta   90.00
_cell.angle_gamma   90.00
#
_symmetry.space_group_name_H-M   'P 1'
#
loop_
_entity.id
_entity.type
_entity.pdbx_description
1 polymer ?
#
loop_
_entity_poly.entity_id
_entity_poly.type
_entity_poly.pdbx_seq_one_letter_code
_entity_poly.pdbx_strand_id
1 'polypeptide(L)'
;MTLGDGDAVGTNNIDIEFMGAQAEAYLVGNTKGGLVYDTYFAGSVIENKMGVTTSLMTADSKYYSSMLTTGASITGTLQVKKVEIRPTLSTDLSYMFRETADFNVKVGSATSVEQAAYGDIAKAQITFTPEFSLPFGEVSVITATPNVMCRYLKQGTASEDCGQGISFGLRSTSQDGLLNLTAKAGMDRIGNETTNTLKLQFEKRF
;
A
#
# COMPACT_ATOMS: atom_id res chain seq x y z
N MET A 1 6.82 4.55 12.19
CA MET A 1 7.12 3.26 12.84
C MET A 1 5.85 2.43 12.75
N THR A 2 5.81 1.49 11.81
CA THR A 2 4.68 0.59 11.65
C THR A 2 5.15 -0.75 12.18
N LEU A 3 4.76 -1.06 13.42
CA LEU A 3 4.97 -2.38 14.02
C LEU A 3 3.75 -3.22 13.64
N GLY A 4 3.96 -4.20 12.77
CA GLY A 4 2.96 -5.21 12.44
C GLY A 4 3.36 -6.51 13.12
N ASP A 5 2.61 -6.94 14.11
CA ASP A 5 2.78 -8.22 14.80
C ASP A 5 1.85 -9.26 14.15
N GLY A 6 2.39 -10.42 13.82
CA GLY A 6 1.74 -11.43 12.98
C GLY A 6 1.89 -12.82 13.56
N ASP A 7 1.17 -13.10 14.65
CA ASP A 7 1.14 -14.42 15.27
C ASP A 7 0.36 -15.44 14.40
N ALA A 8 1.07 -16.39 13.78
CA ALA A 8 0.46 -17.56 13.15
C ALA A 8 0.53 -18.77 14.10
N VAL A 9 -0.64 -19.21 14.59
CA VAL A 9 -0.76 -20.33 15.54
C VAL A 9 -0.62 -21.68 14.81
N GLY A 10 0.48 -22.40 15.06
CA GLY A 10 0.62 -23.82 14.70
C GLY A 10 2.05 -24.38 14.78
N THR A 11 2.47 -24.89 15.94
CA THR A 11 3.70 -25.69 16.22
C THR A 11 5.07 -25.20 15.71
N ASN A 12 5.13 -24.04 15.06
CA ASN A 12 6.32 -23.35 14.60
C ASN A 12 6.16 -21.87 14.96
N ASN A 13 7.05 -21.32 15.79
CA ASN A 13 7.09 -19.87 16.02
C ASN A 13 7.98 -19.24 14.95
N ILE A 14 7.35 -18.47 14.08
CA ILE A 14 8.03 -17.66 13.07
C ILE A 14 7.89 -16.21 13.54
N ASP A 15 9.01 -15.60 13.93
CA ASP A 15 9.06 -14.20 14.33
C ASP A 15 9.72 -13.40 13.20
N ILE A 16 9.03 -12.35 12.73
CA ILE A 16 9.46 -11.51 11.61
C ILE A 16 9.45 -10.06 12.08
N GLU A 17 10.62 -9.55 12.44
CA GLU A 17 10.81 -8.13 12.71
C GLU A 17 11.40 -7.43 11.48
N PHE A 18 10.81 -6.31 11.07
CA PHE A 18 11.36 -5.48 10.00
C PHE A 18 11.55 -4.03 10.45
N MET A 19 12.68 -3.43 10.08
CA MET A 19 12.99 -2.02 10.29
C MET A 19 13.39 -1.39 8.96
N GLY A 20 12.60 -0.42 8.50
CA GLY A 20 12.84 0.24 7.22
C GLY A 20 13.09 1.74 7.36
N ALA A 21 14.02 2.25 6.54
CA ALA A 21 14.12 3.67 6.23
C ALA A 21 13.60 3.88 4.81
N GLN A 22 12.75 4.90 4.62
CA GLN A 22 12.23 5.29 3.31
C GLN A 22 12.48 6.78 3.06
N ALA A 23 12.86 7.11 1.84
CA ALA A 23 12.95 8.48 1.33
C ALA A 23 12.06 8.59 0.10
N GLU A 24 11.25 9.65 0.04
CA GLU A 24 10.28 9.90 -1.00
C GLU A 24 10.43 11.34 -1.52
N ALA A 25 10.32 11.50 -2.84
CA ALA A 25 10.18 12.78 -3.51
C ALA A 25 8.89 12.80 -4.31
N TYR A 26 8.16 13.91 -4.25
CA TYR A 26 6.92 14.12 -5.00
C TYR A 26 7.03 15.38 -5.87
N LEU A 27 6.40 15.33 -7.04
CA LEU A 27 6.24 16.46 -7.95
C LEU A 27 4.77 16.54 -8.35
N VAL A 28 4.15 17.67 -8.06
CA VAL A 28 2.75 17.95 -8.35
C VAL A 28 2.68 19.14 -9.29
N GLY A 29 1.84 19.05 -10.32
CA GLY A 29 1.54 20.20 -11.17
C GLY A 29 0.11 20.20 -11.66
N ASN A 30 -0.34 21.40 -12.01
CA ASN A 30 -1.71 21.66 -12.44
C ASN A 30 -1.69 22.35 -13.81
N THR A 31 -2.54 21.86 -14.72
CA THR A 31 -2.75 22.44 -16.04
C THR A 31 -4.01 23.30 -16.06
N LYS A 32 -4.02 24.37 -16.87
CA LYS A 32 -5.14 25.32 -17.00
C LYS A 32 -6.53 24.70 -17.25
N GLY A 33 -6.61 23.44 -17.69
CA GLY A 33 -7.86 22.69 -17.89
C GLY A 33 -8.40 21.95 -16.66
N GLY A 34 -7.87 22.18 -15.45
CA GLY A 34 -8.30 21.46 -14.24
C GLY A 34 -7.78 20.02 -14.16
N LEU A 35 -6.67 19.75 -14.85
CA LEU A 35 -5.99 18.46 -14.80
C LEU A 35 -4.79 18.59 -13.86
N VAL A 36 -4.74 17.72 -12.85
CA VAL A 36 -3.63 17.60 -11.90
C VAL A 36 -2.81 16.37 -12.28
N TYR A 37 -1.50 16.51 -12.31
CA TYR A 37 -0.58 15.39 -12.41
C TYR A 37 0.26 15.35 -11.15
N ASP A 38 0.42 14.15 -10.61
CA ASP A 38 1.25 13.88 -9.45
C ASP A 38 2.21 12.76 -9.82
N THR A 39 3.48 12.91 -9.49
CA THR A 39 4.47 11.85 -9.68
C THR A 39 5.27 11.74 -8.40
N TYR A 40 5.63 10.53 -8.03
CA TYR A 40 6.46 10.28 -6.88
C TYR A 40 7.51 9.22 -7.17
N PHE A 41 8.59 9.32 -6.41
CA PHE A 41 9.68 8.36 -6.43
C PHE A 41 10.10 8.12 -4.99
N ALA A 42 10.07 6.86 -4.58
CA ALA A 42 10.44 6.44 -3.24
C ALA A 42 11.48 5.33 -3.30
N GLY A 43 12.52 5.46 -2.50
CA GLY A 43 13.48 4.41 -2.23
C GLY A 43 13.39 4.01 -0.76
N SER A 44 13.34 2.72 -0.49
CA SER A 44 13.41 2.20 0.88
C SER A 44 14.45 1.11 1.01
N VAL A 45 15.05 1.05 2.19
CA VAL A 45 15.90 -0.06 2.62
C VAL A 45 15.26 -0.63 3.87
N ILE A 46 14.97 -1.91 3.84
CA ILE A 46 14.24 -2.64 4.88
C ILE A 46 15.18 -3.72 5.41
N GLU A 47 15.60 -3.60 6.66
CA GLU A 47 16.22 -4.71 7.38
C GLU A 47 15.12 -5.68 7.80
N ASN A 48 15.23 -6.94 7.39
CA ASN A 48 14.34 -8.01 7.79
C ASN A 48 15.12 -8.99 8.67
N LYS A 49 14.61 -9.27 9.87
CA LYS A 49 15.08 -10.34 10.73
C LYS A 49 14.05 -11.45 10.70
N MET A 50 14.47 -12.63 10.28
CA MET A 50 13.63 -13.83 10.31
C MET A 50 14.24 -14.83 11.28
N GLY A 51 13.49 -15.17 12.32
CA GLY A 51 13.81 -16.26 13.24
C GLY A 51 12.84 -17.41 13.06
N VAL A 52 13.35 -18.59 12.70
CA VAL A 52 12.56 -19.83 12.62
C VAL A 52 13.08 -20.79 13.68
N THR A 53 12.29 -21.04 14.72
CA THR A 53 12.63 -22.03 15.75
C THR A 53 11.68 -23.21 15.69
N THR A 54 12.23 -24.41 15.52
CA THR A 54 11.50 -25.68 15.60
C THR A 54 12.14 -26.57 16.69
N SER A 55 11.51 -27.70 17.02
CA SER A 55 11.98 -28.64 18.04
C SER A 55 13.32 -29.34 17.75
N LEU A 56 13.86 -29.19 16.52
CA LEU A 56 15.16 -29.76 16.11
C LEU A 56 16.17 -28.73 15.60
N MET A 57 15.71 -27.53 15.19
CA MET A 57 16.58 -26.54 14.57
C MET A 57 16.19 -25.10 14.89
N THR A 58 17.18 -24.23 14.98
CA THR A 58 17.03 -22.76 15.05
C THR A 58 17.71 -22.15 13.83
N ALA A 59 16.97 -21.40 13.03
CA ALA A 59 17.49 -20.69 11.87
C ALA A 59 17.25 -19.19 12.05
N ASP A 60 18.33 -18.42 12.12
CA ASP A 60 18.29 -16.96 12.25
C ASP A 60 18.90 -16.33 11.00
N SER A 61 18.18 -15.39 10.38
CA SER A 61 18.72 -14.59 9.28
C SER A 61 18.43 -13.12 9.47
N LYS A 62 19.43 -12.32 9.10
CA LYS A 62 19.30 -10.87 8.91
C LYS A 62 19.62 -10.59 7.46
N TYR A 63 18.67 -10.04 6.73
CA TYR A 63 18.89 -9.61 5.35
C TYR A 63 18.34 -8.22 5.15
N TYR A 64 19.02 -7.46 4.31
CA TYR A 64 18.52 -6.17 3.86
C TYR A 64 17.64 -6.41 2.63
N SER A 65 16.76 -5.47 2.36
CA SER A 65 15.92 -5.49 1.18
C SER A 65 15.75 -4.07 0.70
N SER A 66 16.29 -3.81 -0.47
CA SER A 66 16.22 -2.52 -1.12
C SER A 66 15.03 -2.53 -2.09
N MET A 67 14.14 -1.55 -1.95
CA MET A 67 12.96 -1.38 -2.79
C MET A 67 12.96 0.01 -3.41
N LEU A 68 12.65 0.05 -4.71
CA LEU A 68 12.44 1.27 -5.47
C LEU A 68 11.01 1.30 -5.98
N THR A 69 10.30 2.39 -5.70
CA THR A 69 8.95 2.61 -6.19
C THR A 69 8.89 3.94 -6.92
N THR A 70 8.22 3.94 -8.05
CA THR A 70 7.83 5.17 -8.74
C THR A 70 6.37 5.06 -9.12
N GLY A 71 5.65 6.17 -8.99
CA GLY A 71 4.28 6.22 -9.43
C GLY A 71 3.96 7.55 -10.06
N ALA A 72 2.91 7.53 -10.88
CA ALA A 72 2.37 8.68 -11.55
C ALA A 72 0.84 8.59 -11.51
N SER A 73 0.18 9.70 -11.23
CA SER A 73 -1.27 9.83 -11.31
C SER A 73 -1.67 11.08 -12.08
N ILE A 74 -2.81 10.97 -12.74
CA ILE A 74 -3.45 12.06 -13.44
C ILE A 74 -4.89 12.12 -12.95
N THR A 75 -5.28 13.26 -12.39
CA THR A 75 -6.62 13.52 -11.88
C THR A 75 -7.28 14.63 -12.68
N GLY A 76 -8.44 14.34 -13.24
CA GLY A 76 -9.32 15.34 -13.85
C GLY A 76 -10.41 15.78 -12.88
N THR A 77 -11.02 16.94 -13.14
CA THR A 77 -12.22 17.40 -12.43
C THR A 77 -13.33 17.71 -13.43
N LEU A 78 -14.50 17.13 -13.22
CA LEU A 78 -15.69 17.31 -14.04
C LEU A 78 -16.86 17.69 -13.13
N GLN A 79 -17.48 18.84 -13.34
CA GLN A 79 -18.72 19.19 -12.64
C GLN A 79 -19.93 18.84 -13.50
N VAL A 80 -20.78 17.95 -12.98
CA VAL A 80 -22.02 17.53 -13.63
C VAL A 80 -23.20 17.85 -12.71
N LYS A 81 -23.89 18.96 -13.00
CA LYS A 81 -25.01 19.48 -12.21
C LYS A 81 -24.58 19.78 -10.75
N LYS A 82 -25.04 18.96 -9.79
CA LYS A 82 -24.72 19.08 -8.36
C LYS A 82 -23.66 18.07 -7.92
N VAL A 83 -23.10 17.28 -8.83
CA VAL A 83 -22.11 16.24 -8.53
C VAL A 83 -20.78 16.65 -9.12
N GLU A 84 -19.72 16.56 -8.33
CA GLU A 84 -18.36 16.69 -8.82
C GLU A 84 -17.77 15.29 -9.02
N ILE A 85 -17.23 15.03 -10.20
CA ILE A 85 -16.59 13.77 -10.57
C ILE A 85 -15.11 14.04 -10.74
N ARG A 86 -14.29 13.30 -10.00
CA ARG A 86 -12.83 13.39 -10.03
C ARG A 86 -12.24 12.05 -10.50
N PRO A 87 -12.17 11.79 -11.82
CA PRO A 87 -11.48 10.62 -12.34
C PRO A 87 -9.97 10.74 -12.10
N THR A 88 -9.40 9.72 -11.45
CA THR A 88 -7.96 9.58 -11.29
C THR A 88 -7.49 8.30 -11.98
N LEU A 89 -6.46 8.42 -12.81
CA LEU A 89 -5.73 7.28 -13.35
C LEU A 89 -4.33 7.28 -12.73
N SER A 90 -3.95 6.22 -12.03
CA SER A 90 -2.62 6.06 -11.46
C SER A 90 -1.91 4.82 -11.99
N THR A 91 -0.59 4.90 -12.02
CA THR A 91 0.31 3.81 -12.36
C THR A 91 1.42 3.77 -11.33
N ASP A 92 1.69 2.61 -10.76
CA ASP A 92 2.67 2.38 -9.72
C ASP A 92 3.60 1.24 -10.15
N LEU A 93 4.90 1.50 -10.16
CA LEU A 93 5.94 0.55 -10.50
C LEU A 93 6.86 0.40 -9.30
N SER A 94 6.91 -0.80 -8.74
CA SER A 94 7.79 -1.16 -7.64
C SER A 94 8.73 -2.28 -8.05
N TYR A 95 9.98 -2.15 -7.67
CA TYR A 95 11.03 -3.13 -7.89
C TYR A 95 11.79 -3.36 -6.60
N MET A 96 11.82 -4.60 -6.14
CA MET A 96 12.69 -5.02 -5.03
C MET A 96 13.90 -5.73 -5.62
N PHE A 97 15.08 -5.21 -5.31
CA PHE A 97 16.34 -5.76 -5.77
C PHE A 97 16.59 -7.11 -5.10
N ARG A 98 17.11 -8.07 -5.86
CA ARG A 98 17.60 -9.34 -5.33
C ARG A 98 18.64 -9.10 -4.25
N GLU A 99 18.35 -9.63 -3.06
CA GLU A 99 19.30 -9.74 -1.97
C GLU A 99 19.43 -11.21 -1.55
N THR A 100 20.62 -11.57 -1.12
CA THR A 100 20.94 -12.89 -0.57
C THR A 100 20.79 -12.83 0.94
N ALA A 101 19.95 -13.68 1.49
CA ALA A 101 19.81 -13.85 2.92
C ALA A 101 20.68 -15.04 3.36
N ASP A 102 21.62 -14.78 4.26
CA ASP A 102 22.39 -15.83 4.91
C ASP A 102 21.64 -16.28 6.17
N PHE A 103 21.23 -17.54 6.20
CA PHE A 103 20.56 -18.18 7.33
C PHE A 103 21.60 -18.94 8.14
N ASN A 104 21.79 -18.54 9.39
CA ASN A 104 22.56 -19.33 10.34
C ASN A 104 21.65 -20.42 10.90
N VAL A 105 21.84 -21.64 10.43
CA VAL A 105 21.05 -22.82 10.83
C VAL A 105 21.82 -23.61 11.88
N LYS A 106 21.19 -23.85 13.02
CA LYS A 106 21.68 -24.70 14.10
C LYS A 106 20.84 -25.96 14.18
N VAL A 107 21.47 -27.13 14.13
CA VAL A 107 20.83 -28.44 14.35
C VAL A 107 21.66 -29.21 15.38
N GLY A 108 21.15 -29.35 16.60
CA GLY A 108 21.92 -29.93 17.72
C GLY A 108 23.18 -29.10 18.05
N SER A 109 24.37 -29.71 17.99
CA SER A 109 25.68 -29.03 18.17
C SER A 109 26.31 -28.53 16.87
N ALA A 110 25.72 -28.83 15.71
CA ALA A 110 26.22 -28.43 14.41
C ALA A 110 25.64 -27.07 13.99
N THR A 111 26.47 -26.26 13.34
CA THR A 111 26.12 -24.95 12.77
C THR A 111 26.43 -24.97 11.28
N SER A 112 25.49 -24.50 10.45
CA SER A 112 25.66 -24.32 8.99
C SER A 112 25.17 -22.92 8.60
N VAL A 113 25.74 -22.37 7.52
CA VAL A 113 25.26 -21.14 6.89
C VAL A 113 24.62 -21.53 5.57
N GLU A 114 23.31 -21.37 5.47
CA GLU A 114 22.54 -21.65 4.26
C GLU A 114 22.17 -20.34 3.57
N GLN A 115 22.49 -20.20 2.28
CA GLN A 115 22.17 -18.99 1.54
C GLN A 115 20.84 -19.16 0.79
N ALA A 116 19.86 -18.30 1.08
CA ALA A 116 18.66 -18.19 0.26
C ALA A 116 18.75 -16.92 -0.59
N ALA A 117 18.78 -17.08 -1.90
CA ALA A 117 18.66 -15.96 -2.82
C ALA A 117 17.18 -15.74 -3.15
N TYR A 118 16.64 -14.58 -2.81
CA TYR A 118 15.32 -14.17 -3.28
C TYR A 118 15.46 -13.53 -4.66
N GLY A 119 14.72 -14.02 -5.66
CA GLY A 119 14.72 -13.43 -6.99
C GLY A 119 14.15 -12.01 -6.98
N ASP A 120 14.49 -11.20 -8.00
CA ASP A 120 13.95 -9.86 -8.13
C ASP A 120 12.41 -9.89 -8.14
N ILE A 121 11.79 -8.99 -7.39
CA ILE A 121 10.34 -8.84 -7.37
C ILE A 121 9.99 -7.57 -8.11
N ALA A 122 9.36 -7.72 -9.28
CA ALA A 122 8.81 -6.58 -10.01
C ALA A 122 7.28 -6.57 -9.83
N LYS A 123 6.74 -5.44 -9.41
CA LYS A 123 5.31 -5.18 -9.31
C LYS A 123 4.97 -3.96 -10.15
N ALA A 124 4.01 -4.10 -11.04
CA ALA A 124 3.39 -2.98 -11.74
C ALA A 124 1.90 -2.98 -11.43
N GLN A 125 1.34 -1.81 -11.16
CA GLN A 125 -0.07 -1.66 -10.86
C GLN A 125 -0.63 -0.47 -11.62
N ILE A 126 -1.79 -0.63 -12.22
CA ILE A 126 -2.54 0.45 -12.84
C ILE A 126 -3.88 0.51 -12.14
N THR A 127 -4.29 1.70 -11.71
CA THR A 127 -5.54 1.91 -10.98
C THR A 127 -6.32 3.04 -11.60
N PHE A 128 -7.60 2.81 -11.88
CA PHE A 128 -8.55 3.84 -12.28
C PHE A 128 -9.56 4.04 -11.16
N THR A 129 -9.70 5.28 -10.69
CA THR A 129 -10.49 5.63 -9.50
C THR A 129 -11.29 6.91 -9.76
N PRO A 130 -12.51 6.79 -10.30
CA PRO A 130 -13.43 7.92 -10.38
C PRO A 130 -14.13 8.16 -9.05
N GLU A 131 -13.83 9.29 -8.42
CA GLU A 131 -14.50 9.72 -7.21
C GLU A 131 -15.72 10.58 -7.55
N PHE A 132 -16.89 10.19 -7.05
CA PHE A 132 -18.15 10.92 -7.17
C PHE A 132 -18.44 11.62 -5.86
N SER A 133 -18.42 12.94 -5.86
CA SER A 133 -18.58 13.79 -4.69
C SER A 133 -19.92 14.52 -4.77
N LEU A 134 -20.81 14.21 -3.83
CA LEU A 134 -22.13 14.81 -3.71
C LEU A 134 -22.20 15.64 -2.42
N PRO A 135 -22.36 16.97 -2.50
CA PRO A 135 -22.66 17.77 -1.33
C PRO A 135 -24.08 17.43 -0.85
N PHE A 136 -24.22 17.20 0.46
CA PHE A 136 -25.49 16.96 1.11
C PHE A 136 -25.60 17.85 2.35
N GLY A 137 -26.58 18.76 2.37
CA GLY A 137 -26.64 19.84 3.35
C GLY A 137 -25.58 20.92 3.12
N GLU A 138 -25.40 21.82 4.07
CA GLU A 138 -24.48 22.96 3.93
C GLU A 138 -23.01 22.59 4.17
N VAL A 139 -22.76 21.54 4.96
CA VAL A 139 -21.41 21.25 5.48
C VAL A 139 -20.96 19.80 5.33
N SER A 140 -21.81 18.93 4.76
CA SER A 140 -21.49 17.51 4.56
C SER A 140 -21.35 17.15 3.09
N VAL A 141 -20.46 16.21 2.82
CA VAL A 141 -20.19 15.67 1.48
C VAL A 141 -20.15 14.15 1.58
N ILE A 142 -20.91 13.50 0.71
CA ILE A 142 -20.87 12.04 0.52
C ILE A 142 -20.03 11.78 -0.73
N THR A 143 -19.11 10.83 -0.62
CA THR A 143 -18.27 10.39 -1.74
C THR A 143 -18.51 8.92 -2.02
N ALA A 144 -18.63 8.56 -3.29
CA ALA A 144 -18.58 7.17 -3.75
C ALA A 144 -17.42 7.03 -4.73
N THR A 145 -16.55 6.07 -4.50
CA THR A 145 -15.27 5.95 -5.20
C THR A 145 -15.08 4.51 -5.62
N PRO A 146 -15.73 4.07 -6.71
CA PRO A 146 -15.37 2.81 -7.35
C PRO A 146 -13.93 2.89 -7.86
N ASN A 147 -13.29 1.75 -7.94
CA ASN A 147 -11.97 1.63 -8.52
C ASN A 147 -11.85 0.32 -9.31
N VAL A 148 -10.98 0.34 -10.31
CA VAL A 148 -10.54 -0.83 -11.05
C VAL A 148 -9.03 -0.83 -10.99
N MET A 149 -8.43 -1.95 -10.64
CA MET A 149 -6.98 -2.06 -10.51
C MET A 149 -6.48 -3.35 -11.16
N CYS A 150 -5.39 -3.26 -11.90
CA CYS A 150 -4.71 -4.40 -12.48
C CYS A 150 -3.27 -4.42 -11.97
N ARG A 151 -2.85 -5.57 -11.46
CA ARG A 151 -1.56 -5.79 -10.83
C ARG A 151 -0.81 -6.88 -11.59
N TYR A 152 0.34 -6.52 -12.11
CA TYR A 152 1.34 -7.46 -12.60
C TYR A 152 2.37 -7.70 -11.50
N LEU A 153 2.64 -8.96 -11.18
CA LEU A 153 3.64 -9.37 -10.19
C LEU A 153 4.56 -10.42 -10.81
N LYS A 154 5.87 -10.17 -10.80
CA LYS A 154 6.88 -11.12 -11.25
C LYS A 154 7.79 -11.46 -10.09
N GLN A 155 7.63 -12.66 -9.54
CA GLN A 155 8.49 -13.26 -8.50
C GLN A 155 8.71 -14.73 -8.89
N GLY A 156 9.76 -14.99 -9.68
CA GLY A 156 9.96 -16.28 -10.35
C GLY A 156 8.99 -16.47 -11.52
N THR A 157 7.71 -16.64 -11.23
CA THR A 157 6.62 -16.69 -12.22
C THR A 157 5.91 -15.34 -12.31
N ALA A 158 5.45 -14.97 -13.51
CA ALA A 158 4.63 -13.78 -13.71
C ALA A 158 3.15 -14.10 -13.45
N SER A 159 2.49 -13.27 -12.65
CA SER A 159 1.04 -13.25 -12.43
C SER A 159 0.49 -11.90 -12.87
N GLU A 160 -0.71 -11.92 -13.42
CA GLU A 160 -1.48 -10.72 -13.75
C GLU A 160 -2.88 -10.89 -13.14
N ASP A 161 -3.21 -10.02 -12.20
CA ASP A 161 -4.46 -10.07 -11.45
C ASP A 161 -5.15 -8.71 -11.57
N CYS A 162 -6.33 -8.70 -12.20
CA CYS A 162 -7.21 -7.55 -12.20
C CYS A 162 -8.31 -7.68 -11.15
N GLY A 163 -8.76 -6.54 -10.70
CA GLY A 163 -9.63 -6.39 -9.55
C GLY A 163 -10.46 -5.12 -9.63
N GLN A 164 -11.43 -5.07 -8.75
CA GLN A 164 -12.32 -3.93 -8.61
C GLN A 164 -12.66 -3.73 -7.15
N GLY A 165 -13.01 -2.49 -6.83
CA GLY A 165 -13.40 -2.13 -5.49
C GLY A 165 -14.33 -0.95 -5.49
N ILE A 166 -14.83 -0.66 -4.30
CA ILE A 166 -15.63 0.52 -4.06
C ILE A 166 -15.41 0.98 -2.64
N SER A 167 -15.29 2.30 -2.49
CA SER A 167 -15.33 2.93 -1.18
C SER A 167 -16.40 4.00 -1.12
N PHE A 168 -16.98 4.15 0.05
CA PHE A 168 -17.91 5.19 0.41
C PHE A 168 -17.27 6.06 1.48
N GLY A 169 -17.44 7.37 1.35
CA GLY A 169 -16.94 8.34 2.30
C GLY A 169 -18.03 9.31 2.72
N LEU A 170 -17.94 9.75 3.96
CA LEU A 170 -18.71 10.85 4.52
C LEU A 170 -17.71 11.83 5.10
N ARG A 171 -17.74 13.08 4.63
CA ARG A 171 -17.03 14.19 5.24
C ARG A 171 -18.05 15.17 5.80
N SER A 172 -17.94 15.50 7.08
CA SER A 172 -18.75 16.52 7.74
C SER A 172 -17.83 17.57 8.35
N THR A 173 -18.01 18.81 7.93
CA THR A 173 -17.28 19.95 8.48
C THR A 173 -18.22 20.71 9.42
N SER A 174 -17.70 21.27 10.50
CA SER A 174 -18.48 22.18 11.34
C SER A 174 -18.75 23.50 10.59
N GLN A 175 -19.82 24.22 10.96
CA GLN A 175 -20.17 25.51 10.34
C GLN A 175 -19.06 26.56 10.49
N ASP A 176 -18.29 26.50 11.58
CA ASP A 176 -17.13 27.35 11.84
C ASP A 176 -15.88 26.93 11.05
N GLY A 177 -15.91 25.80 10.33
CA GLY A 177 -14.77 25.26 9.59
C GLY A 177 -13.63 24.70 10.46
N LEU A 178 -13.78 24.70 11.79
CA LEU A 178 -12.71 24.32 12.72
C LEU A 178 -12.62 22.82 12.95
N LEU A 179 -13.72 22.10 12.74
CA LEU A 179 -13.82 20.65 12.93
C LEU A 179 -14.13 19.96 11.61
N ASN A 180 -13.39 18.91 11.29
CA ASN A 180 -13.62 18.08 10.11
C ASN A 180 -13.59 16.60 10.51
N LEU A 181 -14.73 15.93 10.32
CA LEU A 181 -14.91 14.51 10.54
C LEU A 181 -14.97 13.82 9.18
N THR A 182 -14.10 12.83 8.96
CA THR A 182 -14.12 11.99 7.76
C THR A 182 -14.25 10.52 8.15
N ALA A 183 -15.30 9.87 7.66
CA ALA A 183 -15.47 8.42 7.73
C ALA A 183 -15.38 7.84 6.32
N LYS A 184 -14.61 6.78 6.13
CA LYS A 184 -14.52 6.04 4.87
C LYS A 184 -14.61 4.54 5.14
N ALA A 185 -15.37 3.84 4.32
CA ALA A 185 -15.47 2.39 4.32
C ALA A 185 -15.31 1.90 2.88
N GLY A 186 -14.57 0.83 2.65
CA GLY A 186 -14.36 0.30 1.31
C GLY A 186 -14.01 -1.17 1.29
N MET A 187 -14.19 -1.76 0.12
CA MET A 187 -13.84 -3.15 -0.17
C MET A 187 -13.24 -3.21 -1.56
N ASP A 188 -12.04 -3.76 -1.65
CA ASP A 188 -11.31 -3.99 -2.89
C ASP A 188 -11.04 -5.49 -3.05
N ARG A 189 -11.22 -6.02 -4.26
CA ARG A 189 -10.90 -7.40 -4.58
C ARG A 189 -9.98 -7.46 -5.79
N ILE A 190 -8.83 -8.10 -5.66
CA ILE A 190 -7.85 -8.33 -6.74
C ILE A 190 -7.49 -9.80 -6.77
N GLY A 191 -7.73 -10.49 -7.89
CA GLY A 191 -7.55 -11.94 -7.95
C GLY A 191 -8.39 -12.64 -6.88
N ASN A 192 -7.72 -13.35 -5.96
CA ASN A 192 -8.36 -14.02 -4.83
C ASN A 192 -8.23 -13.27 -3.49
N GLU A 193 -7.57 -12.12 -3.47
CA GLU A 193 -7.38 -11.28 -2.29
C GLU A 193 -8.55 -10.31 -2.15
N THR A 194 -9.10 -10.19 -0.94
CA THR A 194 -10.13 -9.19 -0.61
C THR A 194 -9.64 -8.33 0.54
N THR A 195 -9.58 -7.02 0.31
CA THR A 195 -9.15 -6.03 1.30
C THR A 195 -10.35 -5.21 1.74
N ASN A 196 -10.61 -5.17 3.05
CA ASN A 196 -11.64 -4.33 3.64
C ASN A 196 -10.96 -3.16 4.36
N THR A 197 -11.39 -1.94 4.07
CA THR A 197 -10.82 -0.72 4.65
C THR A 197 -11.88 0.03 5.44
N LEU A 198 -11.56 0.36 6.70
CA LEU A 198 -12.33 1.29 7.52
C LEU A 198 -11.39 2.38 8.02
N LYS A 199 -11.71 3.63 7.72
CA LYS A 199 -10.94 4.81 8.13
C LYS A 199 -11.83 5.83 8.80
N LEU A 200 -11.47 6.20 10.02
CA LEU A 200 -12.05 7.33 10.75
C LEU A 200 -10.96 8.37 10.98
N GLN A 201 -11.22 9.61 10.61
CA GLN A 201 -10.29 10.71 10.75
C GLN A 201 -11.02 11.92 11.34
N PHE A 202 -10.40 12.51 12.37
CA PHE A 202 -10.87 13.71 13.04
C PHE A 202 -9.78 14.76 12.97
N GLU A 203 -10.11 15.95 12.46
CA GLU A 203 -9.20 17.08 12.37
C GLU A 203 -9.83 18.29 13.08
N LYS A 204 -9.03 18.92 13.95
CA LYS A 204 -9.38 20.18 14.62
C LYS A 204 -8.31 21.23 14.31
N ARG A 205 -8.76 22.36 13.78
CA ARG A 205 -7.92 23.54 13.53
C ARG A 205 -8.04 24.49 14.72
N PHE A 206 -6.91 25.09 15.12
CA PHE A 206 -6.79 26.02 16.26
C PHE A 206 -6.34 27.38 15.77
#